data_AF-A0A1J3EAP5-F1
#
_entry.id   AF-A0A1J3EAP5-F1
#
_cell.length_a   1.000
_cell.length_b   1.000
_cell.length_c   1.000
_cell.angle_alpha   90.00
_cell.angle_beta   90.00
_cell.angle_gamma   90.00
#
_symmetry.space_group_name_H-M   'P 1'
#
loop_
_entity.id
_entity.type
_entity.pdbx_description
1 polymer ?
#
loop_
_entity_poly.entity_id
_entity_poly.type
_entity_poly.pdbx_seq_one_letter_code
_entity_poly.pdbx_strand_id
1 'polypeptide(L)'
;RASSGCKPSQKCDVYSFGVILLELLTGRLPKCSSDNEGEELVSVLRKWHKEERSLGEILDPKLLKQGFADDKQVIATIRVALN
;
A
#
# COMPACT_ATOMS: atom_id res chain seq x y z
N ARG A 1 15.49 -27.30 5.42
CA ARG A 1 15.35 -26.01 4.71
C ARG A 1 14.35 -25.19 5.52
N ALA A 2 14.83 -24.45 6.51
CA ALA A 2 13.96 -23.67 7.40
C ALA A 2 13.31 -22.56 6.58
N SER A 3 11.98 -22.48 6.64
CA SER A 3 11.20 -21.36 6.14
C SER A 3 11.74 -20.08 6.77
N SER A 4 12.31 -19.20 5.95
CA SER A 4 12.69 -17.84 6.33
C SER A 4 11.42 -16.99 6.49
N GLY A 5 10.58 -17.34 7.47
CA GLY A 5 9.57 -16.43 7.99
C GLY A 5 10.26 -15.36 8.83
N CYS A 6 9.87 -14.09 8.66
CA CYS A 6 10.33 -13.01 9.52
C CYS A 6 10.15 -13.42 10.99
N LYS A 7 11.21 -13.35 11.81
CA LYS A 7 11.07 -13.40 13.26
C LYS A 7 10.17 -12.24 13.69
N PRO A 8 9.07 -12.48 14.43
CA PRO A 8 8.22 -11.41 14.92
C PRO A 8 9.07 -10.32 15.57
N SER A 9 8.92 -9.09 15.09
CA SER A 9 9.70 -7.94 15.51
C SER A 9 8.90 -6.68 15.28
N GLN A 10 9.18 -5.64 16.06
CA GLN A 10 8.55 -4.32 15.86
C GLN A 10 8.69 -3.83 14.42
N LYS A 11 9.80 -4.16 13.75
CA LYS A 11 10.01 -3.82 12.34
C LYS A 11 9.02 -4.54 11.41
N CYS A 12 8.72 -5.80 11.66
CA CYS A 12 7.72 -6.54 10.88
C CYS A 12 6.29 -6.10 11.19
N ASP A 13 6.01 -5.66 12.43
CA ASP A 13 4.72 -5.07 12.78
C ASP A 13 4.49 -3.72 12.07
N VAL A 14 5.52 -2.84 12.05
CA VAL A 14 5.46 -1.55 11.33
C VAL A 14 5.26 -1.75 9.83
N TYR A 15 5.99 -2.70 9.23
CA TYR A 15 5.80 -3.02 7.81
C TYR A 15 4.38 -3.50 7.51
N SER A 16 3.89 -4.46 8.30
CA SER A 16 2.54 -5.01 8.13
C SER A 16 1.47 -3.95 8.32
N PHE A 17 1.63 -3.05 9.29
CA PHE A 17 0.76 -1.90 9.48
C PHE A 17 0.73 -0.99 8.24
N GLY A 18 1.90 -0.68 7.66
CA GLY A 18 1.99 0.09 6.42
C GLY A 18 1.22 -0.56 5.26
N VAL A 19 1.37 -1.88 5.09
CA VAL A 19 0.62 -2.64 4.08
C VAL A 19 -0.89 -2.55 4.29
N ILE A 20 -1.36 -2.65 5.54
CA ILE A 20 -2.79 -2.52 5.87
C ILE A 20 -3.31 -1.10 5.56
N LEU A 21 -2.53 -0.04 5.84
CA LEU A 21 -2.92 1.32 5.45
C LEU A 21 -3.10 1.46 3.94
N LEU A 22 -2.19 0.86 3.17
CA LEU A 22 -2.26 0.88 1.71
C LEU A 22 -3.46 0.06 1.18
N GLU A 23 -3.75 -1.08 1.79
CA GLU A 23 -4.95 -1.88 1.48
C GLU A 23 -6.22 -1.06 1.72
N LEU A 24 -6.33 -0.37 2.86
CA LEU A 24 -7.49 0.45 3.21
C LEU A 24 -7.71 1.64 2.27
N LEU A 25 -6.62 2.31 1.87
CA LEU A 25 -6.71 3.48 0.99
C LEU A 25 -6.99 3.12 -0.47
N THR A 26 -6.50 1.97 -0.93
CA THR A 26 -6.65 1.54 -2.33
C THR A 26 -7.85 0.60 -2.53
N GLY A 27 -8.35 -0.02 -1.45
CA GLY A 27 -9.34 -1.09 -1.51
C GLY A 27 -8.82 -2.36 -2.19
N ARG A 28 -7.50 -2.50 -2.34
CA ARG A 28 -6.85 -3.63 -3.03
C ARG A 28 -6.13 -4.52 -2.03
N LEU A 29 -6.33 -5.83 -2.17
CA LEU A 29 -5.60 -6.79 -1.35
C LEU A 29 -4.08 -6.74 -1.65
N PRO A 30 -3.22 -6.84 -0.63
CA PRO A 30 -1.81 -7.07 -0.81
C PRO A 30 -1.65 -8.48 -1.37
N LYS A 31 -1.48 -8.59 -2.70
CA LYS A 31 -1.43 -9.88 -3.41
C LYS A 31 -0.53 -10.88 -2.68
N CYS A 32 -1.14 -11.95 -2.18
CA CYS A 32 -0.48 -13.07 -1.52
C CYS A 32 -0.94 -14.40 -2.13
N SER A 33 -1.07 -14.44 -3.46
CA SER A 33 -1.35 -15.69 -4.20
C SER A 33 -0.11 -16.07 -5.01
N SER A 34 0.39 -17.26 -4.73
CA SER A 34 1.53 -17.96 -5.34
C SER A 34 1.45 -18.20 -6.86
N ASP A 35 0.47 -17.59 -7.53
CA ASP A 35 0.31 -17.62 -8.98
C ASP A 35 0.88 -16.32 -9.56
N ASN A 36 2.12 -16.46 -10.03
CA ASN A 36 2.94 -15.45 -10.68
C ASN A 36 2.19 -14.79 -11.85
N GLU A 37 1.74 -13.54 -11.68
CA GLU A 37 1.66 -12.55 -12.78
C GLU A 37 1.32 -11.12 -12.30
N GLY A 38 0.94 -10.97 -11.03
CA GLY A 38 0.56 -9.67 -10.46
C GLY A 38 1.67 -8.98 -9.67
N GLU A 39 1.93 -7.70 -9.94
CA GLU A 39 2.82 -6.88 -9.10
C GLU A 39 2.28 -6.76 -7.65
N GLU A 40 3.17 -6.90 -6.67
CA GLU A 40 2.89 -6.65 -5.26
C GLU A 40 2.36 -5.22 -5.05
N LEU A 41 1.32 -5.05 -4.23
CA LEU A 41 0.67 -3.76 -3.99
C LEU A 41 1.69 -2.67 -3.60
N VAL A 42 2.64 -3.02 -2.74
CA VAL A 42 3.73 -2.13 -2.30
C VAL A 42 4.62 -1.73 -3.49
N SER A 43 4.93 -2.66 -4.41
CA SER A 43 5.75 -2.37 -5.58
C SER A 43 5.05 -1.41 -6.54
N VAL A 44 3.76 -1.62 -6.79
CA VAL A 44 2.93 -0.72 -7.62
C VAL A 44 2.90 0.69 -7.01
N LEU A 45 2.67 0.79 -5.70
CA LEU A 45 2.60 2.07 -5.01
C LEU A 45 3.96 2.78 -4.93
N ARG A 46 5.07 2.04 -4.77
CA ARG A 46 6.42 2.61 -4.84
C ARG A 46 6.72 3.19 -6.22
N LYS A 47 6.34 2.49 -7.31
CA LYS A 47 6.48 3.01 -8.68
C LYS A 47 5.61 4.26 -8.88
N TRP A 48 4.35 4.19 -8.49
CA TRP A 48 3.42 5.31 -8.55
C TRP A 48 3.95 6.53 -7.80
N HIS A 49 4.48 6.34 -6.58
CA HIS A 49 5.04 7.42 -5.76
C HIS A 49 6.32 8.01 -6.39
N LYS A 50 7.15 7.17 -7.02
CA LYS A 50 8.35 7.63 -7.73
C LYS A 50 8.02 8.44 -8.98
N GLU A 51 6.91 8.14 -9.63
CA GLU A 51 6.45 8.82 -10.84
C GLU A 51 5.57 10.04 -10.56
N GLU A 52 5.37 10.39 -9.28
CA GLU A 52 4.55 11.54 -8.83
C GLU A 52 3.17 11.59 -9.50
N ARG A 53 2.58 10.41 -9.74
CA ARG A 53 1.27 10.28 -10.37
C ARG A 53 0.15 10.79 -9.45
N SER A 54 -1.04 11.01 -10.02
CA SER A 54 -2.20 11.50 -9.26
C SER A 54 -2.79 10.40 -8.38
N LEU A 55 -3.25 10.77 -7.17
CA LEU A 55 -3.88 9.83 -6.23
C LEU A 55 -5.19 9.24 -6.79
N GLY A 56 -5.81 9.94 -7.75
CA GLY A 56 -6.99 9.49 -8.46
C GLY A 56 -6.87 8.12 -9.14
N GLU A 57 -5.64 7.68 -9.46
CA GLU A 57 -5.42 6.41 -10.15
C GLU A 57 -5.37 5.19 -9.21
N ILE A 58 -5.08 5.41 -7.93
CA ILE A 58 -4.80 4.32 -6.98
C ILE A 58 -5.75 4.27 -5.79
N LEU A 59 -6.36 5.39 -5.42
CA LEU A 59 -7.31 5.46 -4.31
C LEU A 59 -8.58 4.67 -4.62
N ASP A 60 -9.22 4.11 -3.59
CA ASP A 60 -10.52 3.46 -3.72
C ASP A 60 -11.54 4.43 -4.35
N PRO A 61 -12.26 4.04 -5.42
CA PRO A 61 -13.33 4.84 -6.01
C PRO A 61 -14.35 5.40 -5.02
N LYS A 62 -14.60 4.72 -3.90
CA LYS A 62 -15.47 5.21 -2.82
C LYS A 62 -14.88 6.43 -2.11
N LEU A 63 -13.58 6.42 -1.85
CA LEU A 63 -12.86 7.55 -1.25
C LEU A 63 -12.74 8.71 -2.24
N LEU A 64 -12.55 8.42 -3.52
CA LEU A 64 -12.56 9.44 -4.58
C LEU A 64 -13.90 10.17 -4.66
N LYS A 65 -15.02 9.42 -4.61
CA LYS A 65 -16.38 9.99 -4.62
C LYS A 65 -16.66 10.87 -3.39
N GLN A 66 -15.97 10.62 -2.28
CA GLN A 66 -16.09 11.40 -1.05
C GLN A 66 -15.17 12.64 -1.03
N GLY A 67 -14.33 12.83 -2.05
CA GLY A 67 -13.45 13.99 -2.16
C GLY A 67 -12.11 13.85 -1.42
N PHE A 68 -11.70 12.63 -1.06
CA PHE A 68 -10.45 12.39 -0.33
C PHE A 68 -9.19 12.36 -1.20
N ALA A 69 -9.32 12.59 -2.51
CA ALA A 69 -8.19 12.56 -3.45
C ALA A 69 -7.10 13.57 -3.12
N ASP A 70 -7.49 14.75 -2.63
CA ASP A 70 -6.60 15.87 -2.29
C ASP A 70 -6.45 16.05 -0.77
N ASP A 71 -6.95 15.08 0.01
CA ASP A 71 -6.90 15.16 1.47
C ASP A 71 -5.45 15.01 1.96
N LYS A 72 -5.00 15.99 2.73
CA LYS A 72 -3.64 16.03 3.28
C LYS A 72 -3.32 14.82 4.16
N GLN A 73 -4.31 14.28 4.86
CA GLN A 73 -4.15 13.09 5.70
C GLN A 73 -3.94 11.85 4.85
N VAL A 74 -4.66 11.71 3.73
CA VAL A 74 -4.47 10.59 2.78
C VAL A 74 -3.08 10.64 2.17
N ILE A 75 -2.65 11.81 1.70
CA ILE A 75 -1.29 12.01 1.16
C ILE A 75 -0.22 11.67 2.21
N ALA A 76 -0.37 12.15 3.44
CA ALA A 76 0.56 11.88 4.53
C ALA A 76 0.62 10.39 4.88
N THR A 77 -0.54 9.71 4.88
CA THR A 77 -0.64 8.28 5.19
C THR A 77 0.12 7.43 4.17
N ILE A 78 0.00 7.74 2.88
CA ILE A 78 0.72 7.03 1.81
C ILE A 78 2.24 7.23 1.96
N ARG A 79 2.68 8.44 2.28
CA ARG A 79 4.10 8.73 2.54
C ARG A 79 4.65 7.94 3.71
N VAL A 80 3.90 7.85 4.81
CA VAL A 80 4.29 7.06 5.99
C VAL A 80 4.31 5.57 5.68
N ALA A 81 3.34 5.07 4.92
CA ALA A 81 3.23 3.66 4.60
C ALA A 81 4.30 3.16 3.59
N LEU A 82 4.86 4.06 2.78
CA LEU A 82 5.90 3.74 1.79
C LEU A 82 7.35 3.99 2.29
N ASN A 83 7.48 4.57 3.49
CA ASN A 83 8.77 4.92 4.10
C ASN A 83 9.60 3.69 4.52
#